data_AF-D2TTV0-F1
#
_entry.id   AF-D2TTV0-F1
#
_cell.length_a   1.000
_cell.length_b   1.000
_cell.length_c   1.000
_cell.angle_alpha   90.00
_cell.angle_beta   90.00
_cell.angle_gamma   90.00
#
_symmetry.space_group_name_H-M   'P 1'
#
loop_
_entity.id
_entity.type
_entity.pdbx_description
1 polymer ?
#
loop_
_entity_poly.entity_id
_entity_poly.type
_entity_poly.pdbx_seq_one_letter_code
_entity_poly.pdbx_strand_id
1 'polypeptide(L)'
;MSIKTVHAIIAAAGLLLSGIVCAEECQLTVSQAEVNYQQIRRDDIVSTQQNWHKLAEREVNVNVSCPEPRQMAVLMQGASGEKGRVLFGARGGIGLKIDNVTVDGRQYSAGKTTDRLNFTPESGATAPVYLRNSEAAIALDNHTVPEGKQMNFTVTLFPVLNDSMFNGNTDNTVIEADIRWQLLTK
;
A
#
# COMPACT_ATOMS: atom_id res chain seq x y z
N MET A 1 -44.56 -63.58 -42.91
CA MET A 1 -44.58 -63.37 -41.45
C MET A 1 -43.48 -62.37 -41.13
N SER A 2 -43.88 -61.20 -40.63
CA SER A 2 -43.15 -59.93 -40.74
C SER A 2 -42.06 -59.73 -39.68
N ILE A 3 -41.05 -58.95 -40.07
CA ILE A 3 -39.82 -58.60 -39.34
C ILE A 3 -40.15 -57.67 -38.14
N LYS A 4 -39.53 -57.94 -36.99
CA LYS A 4 -39.59 -57.10 -35.78
C LYS A 4 -38.60 -55.94 -35.92
N THR A 5 -39.07 -54.70 -35.81
CA THR A 5 -38.21 -53.51 -35.75
C THR A 5 -38.26 -52.91 -34.34
N VAL A 6 -37.21 -53.16 -33.56
CA VAL A 6 -36.99 -52.55 -32.24
C VAL A 6 -36.38 -51.17 -32.46
N HIS A 7 -37.06 -50.11 -32.05
CA HIS A 7 -36.51 -48.76 -32.06
C HIS A 7 -35.73 -48.53 -30.76
N ALA A 8 -34.42 -48.69 -30.83
CA ALA A 8 -33.49 -48.16 -29.83
C ALA A 8 -33.29 -46.66 -30.10
N ILE A 9 -33.76 -45.81 -29.19
CA ILE A 9 -33.46 -44.37 -29.24
C ILE A 9 -32.20 -44.14 -28.41
N ILE A 10 -31.18 -43.65 -29.11
CA ILE A 10 -29.82 -43.37 -28.64
C ILE A 10 -29.80 -42.08 -27.82
N ALA A 11 -28.97 -42.10 -26.77
CA ALA A 11 -28.71 -41.04 -25.81
C ALA A 11 -28.08 -39.76 -26.41
N ALA A 12 -28.35 -38.62 -25.77
CA ALA A 12 -27.47 -37.46 -25.81
C ALA A 12 -27.41 -36.84 -24.39
N ALA A 13 -26.48 -37.34 -23.58
CA ALA A 13 -26.12 -36.73 -22.31
C ALA A 13 -25.19 -35.54 -22.59
N GLY A 14 -25.75 -34.33 -22.62
CA GLY A 14 -24.95 -33.11 -22.66
C GLY A 14 -24.28 -32.88 -21.32
N LEU A 15 -22.98 -33.18 -21.22
CA LEU A 15 -22.13 -32.74 -20.12
C LEU A 15 -21.94 -31.22 -20.23
N LEU A 16 -22.68 -30.48 -19.41
CA LEU A 16 -22.39 -29.08 -19.13
C LEU A 16 -21.14 -29.03 -18.24
N LEU A 17 -19.98 -28.81 -18.87
CA LEU A 17 -18.76 -28.39 -18.17
C LEU A 17 -18.97 -26.95 -17.69
N SER A 18 -19.52 -26.81 -16.49
CA SER A 18 -19.52 -25.53 -15.77
C SER A 18 -18.08 -25.21 -15.36
N GLY A 19 -17.35 -24.53 -16.25
CA GLY A 19 -16.05 -23.96 -15.91
C GLY A 19 -16.23 -22.91 -14.82
N ILE A 20 -15.74 -23.20 -13.61
CA ILE A 20 -15.63 -22.21 -12.56
C ILE A 20 -14.46 -21.30 -12.97
N VAL A 21 -14.77 -20.15 -13.56
CA VAL A 21 -13.78 -19.08 -13.75
C VAL A 21 -13.65 -18.39 -12.39
N CYS A 22 -12.73 -18.84 -11.56
CA CYS A 22 -12.29 -18.04 -10.42
C CYS A 22 -11.47 -16.89 -11.00
N ALA A 23 -12.03 -15.68 -10.98
CA ALA A 23 -11.21 -14.48 -11.12
C ALA A 23 -10.28 -14.44 -9.91
N GLU A 24 -9.02 -14.84 -10.07
CA GLU A 24 -8.03 -14.61 -9.03
C GLU A 24 -7.90 -13.09 -8.84
N GLU A 25 -8.13 -12.63 -7.62
CA GLU A 25 -8.00 -11.22 -7.27
C GLU A 25 -6.56 -10.91 -6.86
N CYS A 26 -6.09 -9.71 -7.18
CA CYS A 26 -4.79 -9.28 -6.68
C CYS A 26 -4.79 -9.18 -5.16
N GLN A 27 -3.70 -9.62 -4.53
CA GLN A 27 -3.53 -9.62 -3.08
C GLN A 27 -2.51 -8.57 -2.67
N LEU A 28 -2.78 -7.92 -1.53
CA LEU A 28 -1.90 -6.96 -0.87
C LEU A 28 -1.58 -7.48 0.53
N THR A 29 -0.31 -7.55 0.89
CA THR A 29 0.15 -7.91 2.24
C THR A 29 1.16 -6.91 2.76
N VAL A 30 1.24 -6.82 4.08
CA VAL A 30 2.23 -6.01 4.81
C VAL A 30 2.99 -6.91 5.78
N SER A 31 4.28 -6.65 6.01
CA SER A 31 5.11 -7.48 6.88
C SER A 31 4.68 -7.49 8.34
N GLN A 32 4.01 -6.43 8.79
CA GLN A 32 3.48 -6.29 10.15
C GLN A 32 2.27 -5.35 10.15
N ALA A 33 1.26 -5.70 10.95
CA ALA A 33 0.05 -4.87 11.12
C ALA A 33 0.26 -3.75 12.15
N GLU A 34 1.19 -3.91 13.09
CA GLU A 34 1.50 -2.95 14.14
C GLU A 34 2.98 -2.59 14.14
N VAL A 35 3.29 -1.30 14.32
CA VAL A 35 4.64 -0.77 14.49
C VAL A 35 4.70 -0.09 15.85
N ASN A 36 5.34 -0.75 16.81
CA ASN A 36 5.36 -0.27 18.18
C ASN A 36 6.65 0.51 18.49
N TYR A 37 6.49 1.78 18.84
CA TYR A 37 7.58 2.69 19.22
C TYR A 37 7.92 2.65 20.72
N GLN A 38 7.29 1.74 21.47
CA GLN A 38 7.41 1.62 22.92
C GLN A 38 7.10 2.97 23.60
N GLN A 39 7.64 3.17 24.80
CA GLN A 39 7.54 4.44 25.49
C GLN A 39 8.41 5.49 24.78
N ILE A 40 7.77 6.55 24.28
CA ILE A 40 8.47 7.68 23.66
C ILE A 40 8.95 8.65 24.76
N ARG A 41 10.24 8.96 24.73
CA ARG A 41 10.93 9.89 25.62
C ARG A 41 11.70 10.93 24.81
N ARG A 42 12.12 12.02 25.45
CA ARG A 42 12.97 13.03 24.79
C ARG A 42 14.32 12.48 24.35
N ASP A 43 14.86 11.51 25.07
CA ASP A 43 16.13 10.87 24.72
C ASP A 43 16.04 10.00 23.45
N ASP A 44 14.82 9.68 22.98
CA ASP A 44 14.58 8.93 21.73
C ASP A 44 14.59 9.84 20.48
N ILE A 45 14.78 11.15 20.66
CA ILE A 45 14.83 12.12 19.56
C ILE A 45 16.11 11.90 18.76
N VAL A 46 15.95 11.52 17.49
CA VAL A 46 17.06 11.30 16.56
C VAL A 46 17.55 12.63 15.96
N SER A 47 16.62 13.53 15.63
CA SER A 47 16.95 14.85 15.08
C SER A 47 15.82 15.86 15.31
N THR A 48 16.16 17.14 15.27
CA THR A 48 15.20 18.24 15.46
C THR A 48 15.32 19.27 14.34
N GLN A 49 14.18 19.70 13.80
CA GLN A 49 14.09 20.79 12.82
C GLN A 49 12.90 21.70 13.13
N GLN A 50 13.14 22.99 13.37
CA GLN A 50 12.09 24.00 13.58
C GLN A 50 10.99 23.52 14.57
N ASN A 51 11.40 22.93 15.70
CA ASN A 51 10.56 22.37 16.78
C ASN A 51 9.80 21.07 16.44
N TRP A 52 10.20 20.38 15.36
CA TRP A 52 9.76 19.03 15.04
C TRP A 52 10.88 18.04 15.36
N HIS A 53 10.58 17.09 16.23
CA HIS A 53 11.48 16.04 16.68
C HIS A 53 11.16 14.75 15.94
N LYS A 54 12.10 14.30 15.12
CA LYS A 54 12.03 13.01 14.44
C LYS A 54 12.48 11.92 15.40
N LEU A 55 11.67 10.87 15.54
CA LEU A 55 12.02 9.67 16.28
C LEU A 55 12.67 8.63 15.37
N ALA A 56 13.04 7.48 15.95
CA ALA A 56 13.63 6.36 15.23
C ALA A 56 12.79 5.96 14.00
N GLU A 57 13.46 5.46 12.97
CA GLU A 57 12.79 4.88 11.80
C GLU A 57 12.41 3.42 12.08
N ARG A 58 11.33 2.97 11.42
CA ARG A 58 10.88 1.58 11.34
C ARG A 58 10.50 1.25 9.92
N GLU A 59 10.68 0.01 9.51
CA GLU A 59 10.42 -0.42 8.14
C GLU A 59 9.25 -1.40 8.09
N VAL A 60 8.37 -1.21 7.12
CA VAL A 60 7.29 -2.14 6.79
C VAL A 60 7.39 -2.48 5.32
N ASN A 61 7.46 -3.77 4.99
CA ASN A 61 7.46 -4.23 3.61
C ASN A 61 6.02 -4.39 3.14
N VAL A 62 5.71 -3.80 1.99
CA VAL A 62 4.44 -3.94 1.28
C VAL A 62 4.68 -4.86 0.10
N ASN A 63 3.82 -5.85 -0.08
CA ASN A 63 3.89 -6.80 -1.19
C ASN A 63 2.52 -6.90 -1.87
N VAL A 64 2.55 -6.91 -3.19
CA VAL A 64 1.40 -7.08 -4.08
C VAL A 64 1.66 -8.27 -4.99
N SER A 65 0.64 -9.10 -5.18
CA SER A 65 0.65 -10.22 -6.12
C SER A 65 -0.64 -10.26 -6.91
N CYS A 66 -0.54 -10.22 -8.23
CA CYS A 66 -1.63 -10.30 -9.20
C CYS A 66 -1.44 -11.55 -10.08
N PRO A 67 -2.54 -12.18 -10.54
CA PRO A 67 -2.46 -13.33 -11.44
C PRO A 67 -1.98 -12.95 -12.86
N GLU A 68 -2.39 -11.77 -13.33
CA GLU A 68 -2.02 -11.22 -14.65
C GLU A 68 -1.23 -9.92 -14.51
N PRO A 69 -0.37 -9.57 -15.50
CA PRO A 69 0.39 -8.32 -15.46
C PRO A 69 -0.53 -7.12 -15.54
N ARG A 70 -0.32 -6.13 -14.67
CA ARG A 70 -1.12 -4.91 -14.58
C ARG A 70 -0.29 -3.73 -14.12
N GLN A 71 -0.76 -2.52 -14.37
CA GLN A 71 -0.22 -1.37 -13.65
C GLN A 71 -0.75 -1.42 -12.20
N MET A 72 0.12 -1.21 -11.23
CA MET A 72 -0.21 -1.28 -9.80
C MET A 72 0.10 0.05 -9.12
N ALA A 73 -0.77 0.46 -8.22
CA ALA A 73 -0.52 1.55 -7.29
C ALA A 73 -1.01 1.15 -5.90
N VAL A 74 -0.26 1.50 -4.85
CA VAL A 74 -0.67 1.25 -3.46
C VAL A 74 -1.01 2.57 -2.81
N LEU A 75 -2.31 2.81 -2.65
CA LEU A 75 -2.85 3.98 -1.98
C LEU A 75 -2.66 3.89 -0.48
N MET A 76 -2.15 4.97 0.11
CA MET A 76 -2.11 5.15 1.55
C MET A 76 -3.24 6.05 2.02
N GLN A 77 -3.93 5.62 3.07
CA GLN A 77 -4.97 6.38 3.73
C GLN A 77 -4.73 6.44 5.23
N GLY A 78 -5.00 7.58 5.84
CA GLY A 78 -4.96 7.76 7.29
C GLY A 78 -5.65 9.05 7.70
N ALA A 79 -5.83 9.24 9.01
CA ALA A 79 -6.27 10.54 9.51
C ALA A 79 -5.25 11.60 9.11
N SER A 80 -5.67 12.68 8.44
CA SER A 80 -4.74 13.70 7.93
C SER A 80 -4.55 14.81 8.95
N GLY A 81 -3.31 15.03 9.36
CA GLY A 81 -2.88 16.20 10.12
C GLY A 81 -2.40 17.34 9.21
N GLU A 82 -1.59 18.23 9.78
CA GLU A 82 -0.99 19.36 9.08
C GLU A 82 -0.20 18.88 7.84
N LYS A 83 -0.32 19.62 6.73
CA LYS A 83 0.41 19.36 5.47
C LYS A 83 0.18 17.95 4.88
N GLY A 84 -0.91 17.26 5.24
CA GLY A 84 -1.28 15.97 4.69
C GLY A 84 -0.57 14.76 5.30
N ARG A 85 0.23 14.96 6.35
CA ARG A 85 0.87 13.85 7.08
C ARG A 85 -0.20 13.02 7.79
N VAL A 86 0.04 11.73 7.95
CA VAL A 86 -0.81 10.90 8.80
C VAL A 86 -0.67 11.41 10.24
N LEU A 87 -1.78 11.70 10.89
CA LEU A 87 -1.85 12.23 12.25
C LEU A 87 -1.38 11.17 13.25
N PHE A 88 -0.52 11.56 14.19
CA PHE A 88 -0.05 10.69 15.27
C PHE A 88 -0.39 11.36 16.62
N GLY A 89 -1.40 10.83 17.30
CA GLY A 89 -2.06 11.51 18.44
C GLY A 89 -2.72 12.83 18.04
N ALA A 90 -2.66 13.85 18.90
CA ALA A 90 -3.37 15.11 18.64
C ALA A 90 -2.60 16.09 17.74
N ARG A 91 -1.26 16.09 17.79
CA ARG A 91 -0.41 17.12 17.16
C ARG A 91 0.91 16.58 16.57
N GLY A 92 1.08 15.26 16.55
CA GLY A 92 2.20 14.61 15.86
C GLY A 92 1.84 14.24 14.42
N GLY A 93 2.82 13.77 13.68
CA GLY A 93 2.58 13.12 12.40
C GLY A 93 3.49 11.92 12.19
N ILE A 94 3.13 11.04 11.25
CA ILE A 94 3.99 10.00 10.73
C ILE A 94 4.51 10.45 9.35
N GLY A 95 5.82 10.41 9.18
CA GLY A 95 6.45 10.44 7.88
C GLY A 95 6.47 9.04 7.28
N LEU A 96 6.06 8.90 6.03
CA LEU A 96 6.12 7.66 5.26
C LEU A 96 7.02 7.91 4.05
N LYS A 97 8.17 7.27 4.00
CA LYS A 97 9.20 7.43 2.97
C LYS A 97 9.36 6.14 2.19
N ILE A 98 9.48 6.24 0.86
CA ILE A 98 9.75 5.11 -0.03
C ILE A 98 10.86 5.52 -0.99
N ASP A 99 11.94 4.75 -1.02
CA ASP A 99 13.11 5.02 -1.87
C ASP A 99 12.97 4.37 -3.26
N ASN A 100 12.56 3.12 -3.31
CA ASN A 100 12.49 2.33 -4.54
C ASN A 100 11.33 1.34 -4.49
N VAL A 101 10.93 0.87 -5.67
CA VAL A 101 9.87 -0.13 -5.85
C VAL A 101 10.40 -1.21 -6.78
N THR A 102 10.21 -2.48 -6.43
CA THR A 102 10.54 -3.61 -7.29
C THR A 102 9.28 -4.14 -7.94
N VAL A 103 9.28 -4.28 -9.26
CA VAL A 103 8.20 -4.92 -10.03
C VAL A 103 8.78 -6.12 -10.78
N ASP A 104 8.21 -7.31 -10.57
CA ASP A 104 8.67 -8.59 -11.15
C ASP A 104 10.19 -8.81 -11.04
N GLY A 105 10.79 -8.42 -9.91
CA GLY A 105 12.22 -8.56 -9.63
C GLY A 105 13.12 -7.47 -10.21
N ARG A 106 12.58 -6.54 -11.03
CA ARG A 106 13.32 -5.37 -11.51
C ARG A 106 13.06 -4.16 -10.60
N GLN A 107 14.13 -3.46 -10.22
CA GLN A 107 14.04 -2.26 -9.39
C GLN A 107 13.73 -1.02 -10.23
N TYR A 108 12.83 -0.19 -9.73
CA TYR A 108 12.39 1.07 -10.29
C TYR A 108 12.49 2.18 -9.23
N SER A 109 12.54 3.43 -9.68
CA SER A 109 12.42 4.57 -8.76
C SER A 109 11.02 4.61 -8.18
N ALA A 110 10.90 4.95 -6.89
CA ALA A 110 9.60 5.20 -6.29
C ALA A 110 9.01 6.51 -6.84
N GLY A 111 7.73 6.47 -7.18
CA GLY A 111 6.92 7.63 -7.53
C GLY A 111 5.67 7.71 -6.66
N LYS A 112 4.94 8.81 -6.80
CA LYS A 112 3.63 8.97 -6.20
C LYS A 112 2.63 9.60 -7.15
N THR A 113 1.35 9.36 -6.89
CA THR A 113 0.24 9.91 -7.66
C THR A 113 -0.99 10.12 -6.79
N THR A 114 -1.82 11.10 -7.14
CA THR A 114 -3.20 11.25 -6.64
C THR A 114 -4.23 10.77 -7.66
N ASP A 115 -3.80 10.45 -8.90
CA ASP A 115 -4.65 9.92 -9.96
C ASP A 115 -4.85 8.40 -9.75
N ARG A 116 -5.99 8.06 -9.16
CA ARG A 116 -6.36 6.68 -8.81
C ARG A 116 -6.79 5.84 -10.01
N LEU A 117 -6.95 6.43 -11.18
CA LEU A 117 -7.49 5.77 -12.37
C LEU A 117 -6.40 5.52 -13.42
N ASN A 118 -5.56 6.51 -13.72
CA ASN A 118 -4.54 6.37 -14.75
C ASN A 118 -3.11 6.30 -14.21
N PHE A 119 -2.95 6.46 -12.89
CA PHE A 119 -1.65 6.45 -12.21
C PHE A 119 -0.66 7.46 -12.79
N THR A 120 -1.17 8.61 -13.24
CA THR A 120 -0.36 9.71 -13.78
C THR A 120 0.63 10.18 -12.70
N PRO A 121 1.95 10.05 -12.89
CA PRO A 121 2.92 10.41 -11.86
C PRO A 121 2.87 11.89 -11.50
N GLU A 122 3.06 12.21 -10.22
CA GLU A 122 3.27 13.59 -9.78
C GLU A 122 4.60 14.13 -10.34
N SER A 123 4.52 15.26 -11.03
CA SER A 123 5.70 15.90 -11.62
C SER A 123 6.67 16.39 -10.54
N GLY A 124 7.96 16.10 -10.70
CA GLY A 124 9.01 16.52 -9.77
C GLY A 124 9.11 15.70 -8.48
N ALA A 125 8.24 14.70 -8.29
CA ALA A 125 8.41 13.73 -7.20
C ALA A 125 9.54 12.77 -7.56
N THR A 126 10.74 13.05 -7.06
CA THR A 126 11.90 12.15 -7.18
C THR A 126 12.06 11.30 -5.94
N ALA A 127 12.57 10.09 -6.09
CA ALA A 127 12.94 9.25 -4.95
C ALA A 127 13.95 9.96 -4.01
N PRO A 128 13.81 9.82 -2.67
CA PRO A 128 12.69 9.17 -2.00
C PRO A 128 11.41 9.99 -2.07
N VAL A 129 10.28 9.32 -2.28
CA VAL A 129 8.97 9.97 -2.19
C VAL A 129 8.43 9.88 -0.78
N TYR A 130 7.76 10.96 -0.34
CA TYR A 130 7.04 10.99 0.92
C TYR A 130 5.54 10.92 0.64
N LEU A 131 4.89 9.85 1.12
CA LEU A 131 3.45 9.68 0.95
C LEU A 131 2.68 10.51 1.98
N ARG A 132 1.67 11.21 1.49
CA ARG A 132 0.63 11.90 2.26
C ARG A 132 -0.69 11.17 2.13
N ASN A 133 -1.63 11.50 3.02
CA ASN A 133 -2.94 10.88 2.99
C ASN A 133 -3.57 11.01 1.59
N SER A 134 -4.10 9.89 1.08
CA SER A 134 -4.72 9.76 -0.24
C SER A 134 -3.77 9.88 -1.44
N GLU A 135 -2.46 9.81 -1.22
CA GLU A 135 -1.47 9.57 -2.27
C GLU A 135 -1.18 8.06 -2.40
N ALA A 136 -0.88 7.61 -3.62
CA ALA A 136 -0.50 6.24 -3.91
C ALA A 136 0.95 6.14 -4.35
N ALA A 137 1.65 5.11 -3.86
CA ALA A 137 2.97 4.73 -4.34
C ALA A 137 2.86 3.98 -5.67
N ILE A 138 3.77 4.29 -6.59
CA ILE A 138 3.88 3.67 -7.92
C ILE A 138 5.35 3.41 -8.24
N ALA A 139 5.62 2.42 -9.09
CA ALA A 139 6.91 2.27 -9.73
C ALA A 139 7.01 3.24 -10.92
N LEU A 140 8.20 3.83 -11.14
CA LEU A 140 8.45 4.72 -12.27
C LEU A 140 9.56 4.19 -13.20
N ASP A 141 9.21 4.06 -14.48
CA ASP A 141 10.14 3.91 -15.59
C ASP A 141 9.88 5.04 -16.59
N ASN A 142 10.81 5.99 -16.71
CA ASN A 142 10.71 7.14 -17.62
C ASN A 142 9.35 7.88 -17.57
N HIS A 143 8.86 8.21 -16.37
CA HIS A 143 7.55 8.85 -16.12
C HIS A 143 6.31 8.02 -16.51
N THR A 144 6.47 6.71 -16.67
CA THR A 144 5.36 5.78 -16.86
C THR A 144 5.36 4.71 -15.77
N VAL A 145 4.20 4.13 -15.49
CA VAL A 145 4.06 3.02 -14.54
C VAL A 145 4.17 1.71 -15.31
N PRO A 146 5.16 0.84 -15.02
CA PRO A 146 5.28 -0.45 -15.70
C PRO A 146 4.13 -1.39 -15.29
N GLU A 147 3.82 -2.35 -16.17
CA GLU A 147 2.98 -3.49 -15.83
C GLU A 147 3.80 -4.59 -15.16
N GLY A 148 3.19 -5.33 -14.24
CA GLY A 148 3.78 -6.53 -13.67
C GLY A 148 2.80 -7.36 -12.85
N LYS A 149 3.24 -8.55 -12.43
CA LYS A 149 2.45 -9.44 -11.57
C LYS A 149 2.74 -9.24 -10.09
N GLN A 150 3.95 -8.80 -9.75
CA GLN A 150 4.40 -8.61 -8.38
C GLN A 150 4.94 -7.20 -8.22
N MET A 151 4.60 -6.57 -7.10
CA MET A 151 5.20 -5.31 -6.67
C MET A 151 5.59 -5.42 -5.21
N ASN A 152 6.79 -4.97 -4.85
CA ASN A 152 7.20 -4.86 -3.46
C ASN A 152 8.00 -3.58 -3.22
N PHE A 153 7.85 -3.01 -2.02
CA PHE A 153 8.64 -1.88 -1.56
C PHE A 153 8.67 -1.81 -0.04
N THR A 154 9.70 -1.16 0.48
CA THR A 154 9.83 -0.86 1.90
C THR A 154 9.32 0.55 2.18
N VAL A 155 8.41 0.67 3.15
CA VAL A 155 7.96 1.93 3.71
C VAL A 155 8.75 2.19 4.97
N THR A 156 9.57 3.24 4.96
CA THR A 156 10.20 3.76 6.18
C THR A 156 9.21 4.69 6.88
N LEU A 157 8.79 4.31 8.06
CA LEU A 157 7.90 5.05 8.95
C LEU A 157 8.74 5.75 10.02
N PHE A 158 8.42 7.00 10.34
CA PHE A 158 8.99 7.69 11.50
C PHE A 158 8.03 8.73 12.07
N PRO A 159 7.79 8.72 13.39
CA PRO A 159 7.07 9.79 14.04
C PRO A 159 7.84 11.11 14.00
N VAL A 160 7.09 12.18 13.82
CA VAL A 160 7.52 13.56 14.01
C VAL A 160 6.62 14.21 15.04
N LEU A 161 7.20 14.58 16.18
CA LEU A 161 6.49 15.17 17.31
C LEU A 161 6.89 16.62 17.48
N ASN A 162 5.94 17.48 17.83
CA ASN A 162 6.25 18.83 18.27
C ASN A 162 6.59 18.85 19.77
N ASP A 163 7.39 19.80 20.23
CA ASP A 163 7.72 20.02 21.66
C ASP A 163 6.49 19.96 22.60
N SER A 164 5.35 20.49 22.14
CA SER A 164 4.10 20.48 22.90
C SER A 164 3.52 19.09 23.17
N MET A 165 4.00 18.04 22.48
CA MET A 165 3.65 16.64 22.77
C MET A 165 4.42 16.08 23.97
N PHE A 166 5.54 16.71 24.37
CA PHE A 166 6.32 16.31 25.53
C PHE A 166 6.02 17.16 26.78
N ASN A 167 5.22 18.23 26.61
CA ASN A 167 4.92 19.21 27.64
C ASN A 167 3.44 19.15 28.02
N GLY A 168 3.11 18.40 29.07
CA GLY A 168 1.77 18.40 29.67
C GLY A 168 1.42 17.10 30.37
N ASN A 169 0.59 17.20 31.42
CA ASN A 169 -0.21 16.09 31.91
C ASN A 169 -1.39 15.91 30.94
N THR A 170 -1.16 15.23 29.82
CA THR A 170 -2.26 14.82 28.95
C THR A 170 -2.80 13.50 29.49
N ASP A 171 -4.12 13.42 29.75
CA ASP A 171 -4.77 12.16 30.14
C ASP A 171 -4.60 11.06 29.09
N ASN A 172 -4.28 11.44 27.84
CA ASN A 172 -3.87 10.52 26.79
C ASN A 172 -2.39 10.20 26.92
N THR A 173 -2.11 9.00 27.44
CA THR A 173 -0.76 8.40 27.52
C THR A 173 -0.45 7.51 26.31
N VAL A 174 -1.45 7.26 25.46
CA VAL A 174 -1.32 6.48 24.22
C VAL A 174 -1.42 7.42 23.03
N ILE A 175 -0.46 7.29 22.11
CA ILE A 175 -0.39 8.04 20.86
C ILE A 175 -0.32 7.01 19.74
N GLU A 176 -1.28 7.07 18.81
CA GLU A 176 -1.42 6.11 17.73
C GLU A 176 -1.75 6.81 16.40
N ALA A 177 -1.59 6.06 15.32
CA ALA A 177 -1.95 6.44 13.97
C ALA A 177 -2.46 5.21 13.22
N ASP A 178 -3.65 5.29 12.65
CA ASP A 178 -4.18 4.26 11.76
C ASP A 178 -3.80 4.55 10.32
N ILE A 179 -3.13 3.59 9.69
CA ILE A 179 -2.76 3.62 8.28
C ILE A 179 -3.41 2.44 7.59
N ARG A 180 -4.15 2.73 6.51
CA ARG A 180 -4.74 1.73 5.62
C ARG A 180 -4.08 1.77 4.27
N TRP A 181 -3.79 0.59 3.74
CA TRP A 181 -3.24 0.39 2.42
C TRP A 181 -4.31 -0.19 1.51
N GLN A 182 -4.47 0.38 0.32
CA GLN A 182 -5.41 -0.11 -0.68
C GLN A 182 -4.67 -0.31 -2.00
N LEU A 183 -4.78 -1.51 -2.56
CA LEU A 183 -4.30 -1.78 -3.90
C LEU A 183 -5.25 -1.19 -4.94
N LEU A 184 -4.69 -0.47 -5.90
CA LEU A 184 -5.32 -0.01 -7.12
C LEU A 184 -4.63 -0.71 -8.29
N THR A 185 -5.41 -1.19 -9.25
CA THR A 185 -4.88 -1.81 -10.47
C THR A 185 -5.57 -1.26 -11.70
N LYS A 186 -4.84 -1.25 -12.80
CA LYS A 186 -5.34 -0.94 -14.14
C LYS A 186 -4.92 -2.10 -15.03
#